data_AF-A0A673AAY5-F1
#
_entry.id   AF-A0A673AAY5-F1
#
_cell.length_a   1.000
_cell.length_b   1.000
_cell.length_c   1.000
_cell.angle_alpha   90.00
_cell.angle_beta   90.00
_cell.angle_gamma   90.00
#
_symmetry.space_group_name_H-M   'P 1'
#
loop_
_entity.id
_entity.type
_entity.pdbx_description
1 polymer ?
#
loop_
_entity_poly.entity_id
_entity_poly.type
_entity_poly.pdbx_seq_one_letter_code
_entity_poly.pdbx_strand_id
1 'polypeptide(L)'
;MASLLNLRPLLTSLLHVSQNASAWTAPLLSRTMATLNQMHRQGKPKPPPKTLGATFGRPQMKAIILKTMIRKPKKPNSANRKCARVRLSNGKEAVVFIPGEGHNLQEHNVVLVQGGRTQDLPGVKLTVVRGKYDCAHVIKKKQ
;
A
#
# COMPACT_ATOMS: atom_id res chain seq x y z
N MET A 1 -33.66 -15.18 91.47
CA MET A 1 -32.28 -15.10 91.99
C MET A 1 -31.32 -15.23 90.83
N ALA A 2 -30.61 -14.13 90.49
CA ALA A 2 -29.32 -14.02 89.75
C ALA A 2 -29.15 -14.80 88.41
N SER A 3 -28.46 -14.36 87.36
CA SER A 3 -27.71 -13.15 87.02
C SER A 3 -27.16 -13.36 85.59
N LEU A 4 -27.40 -12.40 84.71
CA LEU A 4 -26.41 -11.71 83.86
C LEU A 4 -25.16 -12.45 83.30
N LEU A 5 -24.95 -12.20 81.99
CA LEU A 5 -23.66 -11.96 81.30
C LEU A 5 -22.77 -13.18 80.96
N ASN A 6 -22.50 -13.41 79.66
CA ASN A 6 -21.26 -12.95 79.01
C ASN A 6 -20.95 -13.58 77.63
N LEU A 7 -20.60 -12.68 76.69
CA LEU A 7 -19.49 -12.72 75.73
C LEU A 7 -19.26 -13.95 74.82
N ARG A 8 -19.39 -13.69 73.51
CA ARG A 8 -18.64 -14.38 72.45
C ARG A 8 -17.13 -14.24 72.68
N PRO A 9 -16.33 -15.24 72.26
CA PRO A 9 -15.13 -14.89 71.50
C PRO A 9 -14.90 -15.78 70.25
N LEU A 10 -14.44 -15.11 69.20
CA LEU A 10 -13.29 -15.49 68.34
C LEU A 10 -13.35 -16.88 67.71
N LEU A 11 -13.93 -16.99 66.51
CA LEU A 11 -13.20 -16.90 65.24
C LEU A 11 -11.96 -17.80 65.22
N THR A 12 -12.19 -19.04 64.81
CA THR A 12 -11.24 -20.12 64.62
C THR A 12 -10.17 -19.70 63.62
N SER A 13 -8.94 -19.55 64.11
CA SER A 13 -7.71 -19.50 63.31
C SER A 13 -7.23 -20.92 63.00
N LEU A 14 -6.44 -21.05 61.93
CA LEU A 14 -5.64 -22.21 61.52
C LEU A 14 -6.28 -23.18 60.50
N LEU A 15 -6.34 -22.73 59.24
CA LEU A 15 -5.80 -23.53 58.14
C LEU A 15 -4.99 -22.61 57.22
N HIS A 16 -3.68 -22.63 57.44
CA HIS A 16 -2.69 -22.32 56.42
C HIS A 16 -2.90 -23.28 55.24
N VAL A 17 -2.83 -22.78 54.00
CA VAL A 17 -1.91 -23.25 52.95
C VAL A 17 -2.30 -22.55 51.64
N SER A 18 -1.39 -21.69 51.21
CA SER A 18 -1.06 -21.37 49.82
C SER A 18 -1.98 -21.95 48.73
N GLN A 19 -2.78 -21.08 48.13
CA GLN A 19 -3.13 -21.21 46.72
C GLN A 19 -2.92 -19.85 46.04
N ASN A 20 -1.65 -19.45 45.94
CA ASN A 20 -1.23 -18.69 44.76
C ASN A 20 -1.35 -19.63 43.55
N ALA A 21 -2.57 -19.87 43.10
CA ALA A 21 -2.84 -20.50 41.82
C ALA A 21 -2.41 -19.48 40.76
N SER A 22 -1.22 -19.72 40.23
CA SER A 22 -0.62 -19.10 39.05
C SER A 22 -1.66 -18.50 38.10
N ALA A 23 -1.61 -17.19 37.89
CA ALA A 23 -2.35 -16.47 36.86
C ALA A 23 -1.87 -16.80 35.42
N TRP A 24 -1.27 -17.98 35.20
CA TRP A 24 -0.54 -18.39 34.01
C TRP A 24 -0.98 -19.78 33.53
N THR A 25 -2.29 -20.03 33.50
CA THR A 25 -2.88 -21.04 32.61
C THR A 25 -3.80 -20.35 31.62
N ALA A 26 -3.26 -19.37 30.90
CA ALA A 26 -3.81 -19.08 29.58
C ALA A 26 -3.68 -20.38 28.77
N PRO A 27 -4.76 -20.91 28.17
CA PRO A 27 -4.62 -22.03 27.26
C PRO A 27 -3.64 -21.56 26.19
N LEU A 28 -2.49 -22.22 26.11
CA LEU A 28 -1.59 -22.12 24.98
C LEU A 28 -2.50 -22.25 23.76
N LEU A 29 -2.62 -21.16 23.00
CA LEU A 29 -3.41 -21.05 21.79
C LEU A 29 -2.93 -22.13 20.82
N SER A 30 -3.40 -23.36 21.00
CA SER A 30 -3.37 -24.39 19.99
C SER A 30 -4.21 -23.82 18.87
N ARG A 31 -3.51 -23.27 17.88
CA ARG A 31 -4.07 -22.78 16.63
C ARG A 31 -4.80 -23.96 15.99
N THR A 32 -6.07 -24.13 16.34
CA THR A 32 -6.90 -25.23 15.87
C THR A 32 -6.97 -25.13 14.36
N MET A 33 -6.53 -26.19 13.68
CA MET A 33 -6.75 -26.32 12.25
C MET A 33 -8.26 -26.23 11.97
N ALA A 34 -8.62 -25.62 10.85
CA ALA A 34 -10.02 -25.57 10.42
C ALA A 34 -10.56 -27.01 10.31
N THR A 35 -11.77 -27.24 10.82
CA THR A 35 -12.37 -28.57 10.78
C THR A 35 -12.78 -28.94 9.35
N LEU A 36 -12.86 -30.23 9.04
CA LEU A 36 -13.30 -30.71 7.72
C LEU A 36 -14.67 -30.11 7.36
N ASN A 37 -15.61 -30.05 8.31
CA ASN A 37 -16.93 -29.44 8.12
C ASN A 37 -16.85 -27.93 7.85
N GLN A 38 -15.93 -27.19 8.48
CA GLN A 38 -15.68 -25.77 8.19
C GLN A 38 -15.12 -25.60 6.77
N MET A 39 -14.15 -26.43 6.38
CA MET A 39 -13.59 -26.41 5.03
C MET A 39 -14.61 -26.80 3.96
N HIS A 40 -15.48 -27.78 4.24
CA HIS A 40 -16.56 -28.19 3.35
C HIS A 40 -17.59 -27.07 3.15
N ARG A 41 -17.99 -26.38 4.22
CA ARG A 41 -18.92 -25.23 4.17
C ARG A 41 -18.33 -24.02 3.45
N GLN A 42 -17.06 -23.72 3.68
CA GLN A 42 -16.38 -22.57 3.07
C GLN A 42 -15.94 -22.84 1.62
N GLY A 43 -15.70 -24.10 1.27
CA GLY A 43 -15.16 -24.48 -0.02
C GLY A 43 -13.73 -23.98 -0.23
N LYS A 44 -13.22 -24.14 -1.45
CA LYS A 44 -11.90 -23.60 -1.81
C LYS A 44 -11.96 -22.06 -1.83
N PRO A 45 -11.06 -21.35 -1.12
CA PRO A 45 -11.06 -19.89 -1.15
C PRO A 45 -10.77 -19.42 -2.58
N LYS A 46 -11.64 -18.56 -3.11
CA LYS A 46 -11.43 -17.97 -4.43
C LYS A 46 -10.27 -16.96 -4.34
N PRO A 47 -9.31 -16.97 -5.28
CA PRO A 47 -8.28 -15.95 -5.31
C PRO A 47 -8.92 -14.57 -5.48
N PRO A 48 -8.39 -13.52 -4.83
CA PRO A 48 -8.92 -12.18 -5.00
C PRO A 48 -8.75 -11.72 -6.46
N PRO A 49 -9.67 -10.89 -6.98
CA PRO A 49 -9.57 -10.37 -8.34
C PRO A 49 -8.30 -9.54 -8.51
N LYS A 50 -7.71 -9.58 -9.72
CA LYS A 50 -6.51 -8.79 -10.04
C LYS A 50 -6.85 -7.30 -10.02
N THR A 51 -6.02 -6.50 -9.34
CA THR A 51 -6.19 -5.04 -9.31
C THR A 51 -5.73 -4.43 -10.63
N LEU A 52 -6.45 -3.39 -11.07
CA LEU A 52 -6.10 -2.67 -12.29
C LEU A 52 -4.85 -1.82 -12.07
N GLY A 53 -3.98 -1.77 -13.09
CA GLY A 53 -2.79 -0.93 -13.09
C GLY A 53 -3.09 0.57 -13.27
N ALA A 54 -2.03 1.37 -13.37
CA ALA A 54 -2.12 2.82 -13.54
C ALA A 54 -2.86 3.26 -14.83
N THR A 55 -2.89 2.38 -15.83
CA THR A 55 -3.57 2.59 -17.11
C THR A 55 -5.01 2.01 -17.12
N PHE A 56 -5.54 1.63 -15.96
CA PHE A 56 -6.92 1.12 -15.81
C PHE A 56 -7.24 -0.08 -16.74
N GLY A 57 -6.27 -0.99 -16.89
CA GLY A 57 -6.42 -2.18 -17.75
C GLY A 57 -6.21 -1.93 -19.25
N ARG A 58 -5.84 -0.72 -19.67
CA ARG A 58 -5.56 -0.38 -21.08
C ARG A 58 -4.05 -0.44 -21.38
N PRO A 59 -3.64 -0.77 -22.61
CA PRO A 59 -2.21 -0.76 -22.99
C PRO A 59 -1.60 0.64 -22.94
N GLN A 60 -2.26 1.62 -23.58
CA GLN A 60 -1.88 3.03 -23.58
C GLN A 60 -3.11 3.93 -23.41
N MET A 61 -2.87 5.19 -23.05
CA MET A 61 -3.90 6.22 -22.92
C MET A 61 -3.42 7.54 -23.54
N LYS A 62 -4.35 8.28 -24.13
CA LYS A 62 -4.11 9.67 -24.54
C LYS A 62 -4.16 10.57 -23.30
N ALA A 63 -3.30 11.58 -23.25
CA ALA A 63 -3.26 12.54 -22.16
C ALA A 63 -2.89 13.94 -22.66
N ILE A 64 -3.29 14.96 -21.92
CA ILE A 64 -2.93 16.37 -22.14
C ILE A 64 -2.01 16.80 -21.00
N ILE A 65 -0.92 17.50 -21.32
CA ILE A 65 0.01 18.02 -20.32
C ILE A 65 -0.60 19.24 -19.63
N LEU A 66 -0.61 19.21 -18.30
CA LEU A 66 -0.99 20.34 -17.46
C LEU A 66 0.22 21.19 -17.11
N LYS A 67 1.33 20.56 -16.72
CA LYS A 67 2.57 21.24 -16.36
C LYS A 67 3.78 20.32 -16.49
N THR A 68 4.87 20.83 -17.06
CA THR A 68 6.18 20.16 -17.05
C THR A 68 6.91 20.41 -15.72
N MET A 69 7.49 19.35 -15.13
CA MET A 69 8.17 19.46 -13.83
C MET A 69 9.44 18.58 -13.77
N ILE A 70 10.35 18.92 -12.87
CA ILE A 70 11.53 18.11 -12.58
C ILE A 70 11.36 17.48 -11.20
N ARG A 71 11.59 16.17 -11.07
CA ARG A 71 11.57 15.47 -9.78
C ARG A 71 12.93 14.87 -9.47
N LYS A 72 13.32 14.94 -8.19
CA LYS A 72 14.50 14.25 -7.68
C LYS A 72 14.16 12.77 -7.40
N PRO A 73 15.06 11.83 -7.72
CA PRO A 73 14.89 10.42 -7.39
C PRO A 73 14.97 10.17 -5.89
N LYS A 74 14.53 8.98 -5.46
CA LYS A 74 14.83 8.49 -4.11
C LYS A 74 16.34 8.24 -3.95
N LYS A 75 16.86 8.41 -2.73
CA LYS A 75 18.20 7.90 -2.35
C LYS A 75 18.26 6.39 -2.69
N PRO A 76 19.36 5.84 -3.24
CA PRO A 76 20.74 6.34 -3.29
C PRO A 76 21.07 7.22 -4.50
N ASN A 77 20.16 7.35 -5.47
CA ASN A 77 20.43 8.03 -6.72
C ASN A 77 20.28 9.55 -6.56
N SER A 78 21.01 10.32 -7.36
CA SER A 78 20.89 11.78 -7.44
C SER A 78 20.86 12.20 -8.92
N ALA A 79 19.78 12.88 -9.34
CA ALA A 79 19.61 13.35 -10.71
C ALA A 79 18.40 14.30 -10.80
N ASN A 80 18.25 14.95 -11.96
CA ASN A 80 17.05 15.69 -12.33
C ASN A 80 16.23 14.87 -13.33
N ARG A 81 15.17 14.19 -12.88
CA ARG A 81 14.30 13.41 -13.78
C ARG A 81 13.21 14.30 -14.37
N LYS A 82 13.10 14.33 -15.70
CA LYS A 82 12.10 15.10 -16.43
C LYS A 82 10.74 14.38 -16.35
N CYS A 83 9.73 15.08 -15.83
CA CYS A 83 8.39 14.56 -15.63
C CYS A 83 7.35 15.59 -16.13
N ALA A 84 6.09 15.16 -16.23
CA ALA A 84 4.97 16.07 -16.46
C ALA A 84 3.76 15.66 -15.62
N ARG A 85 2.95 16.63 -15.19
CA ARG A 85 1.59 16.38 -14.72
C ARG A 85 0.68 16.36 -15.94
N VAL A 86 -0.09 15.30 -16.09
CA VAL A 86 -0.98 15.10 -17.23
C VAL A 86 -2.39 14.81 -16.76
N ARG A 87 -3.37 15.23 -17.56
CA ARG A 87 -4.75 14.79 -17.46
C ARG A 87 -4.98 13.68 -18.48
N LEU A 88 -5.26 12.47 -18.00
CA LEU A 88 -5.55 11.31 -18.81
C LEU A 88 -6.94 11.45 -19.47
N SER A 89 -7.19 10.70 -20.53
CA SER A 89 -8.49 10.68 -21.22
C SER A 89 -9.68 10.25 -20.33
N ASN A 90 -9.42 9.61 -19.19
CA ASN A 90 -10.44 9.26 -18.20
C ASN A 90 -10.72 10.40 -17.19
N GLY A 91 -10.13 11.58 -17.40
CA GLY A 91 -10.28 12.75 -16.53
C GLY A 91 -9.36 12.77 -15.31
N LYS A 92 -8.66 11.67 -14.99
CA LYS A 92 -7.77 11.62 -13.83
C LYS A 92 -6.43 12.29 -14.12
N GLU A 93 -5.90 12.96 -13.11
CA GLU A 93 -4.56 13.54 -13.16
C GLU A 93 -3.52 12.54 -12.67
N ALA A 94 -2.39 12.48 -13.37
CA ALA A 94 -1.28 11.63 -13.00
C ALA A 94 0.05 12.31 -13.33
N VAL A 95 1.13 11.78 -12.75
CA VAL A 95 2.49 12.20 -13.08
C VAL A 95 3.12 11.15 -13.97
N VAL A 96 3.67 11.61 -15.09
CA VAL A 96 4.32 10.76 -16.10
C VAL A 96 5.80 11.08 -16.18
N PHE A 97 6.59 10.05 -16.44
CA PHE A 97 8.00 10.18 -16.76
C PHE A 97 8.20 10.38 -18.26
N ILE A 98 9.11 11.28 -18.64
CA ILE A 98 9.49 11.52 -20.03
C ILE A 98 10.82 10.81 -20.28
N PRO A 99 10.85 9.72 -21.09
CA PRO A 99 12.07 8.96 -21.32
C PRO A 99 13.00 9.65 -22.32
N GLY A 100 14.28 9.29 -22.29
CA GLY A 100 15.31 9.83 -23.18
C GLY A 100 15.81 11.22 -22.76
N GLU A 101 16.64 11.80 -23.63
CA GLU A 101 17.30 13.08 -23.40
C GLU A 101 16.56 14.22 -24.09
N GLY A 102 16.30 15.31 -23.36
CA GLY A 102 15.63 16.50 -23.88
C GLY A 102 14.16 16.27 -24.28
N HIS A 103 13.34 17.30 -24.17
CA HIS A 103 11.98 17.30 -24.73
C HIS A 103 11.55 18.73 -25.03
N ASN A 104 10.68 18.89 -26.04
CA ASN A 104 10.04 20.17 -26.40
C ASN A 104 8.55 20.17 -25.99
N LEU A 105 8.19 19.41 -24.95
CA LEU A 105 6.82 19.35 -24.47
C LEU A 105 6.50 20.59 -23.64
N GLN A 106 5.33 21.18 -23.90
CA GLN A 106 4.81 22.34 -23.20
C GLN A 106 3.44 22.01 -22.58
N GLU A 107 2.86 22.97 -21.89
CA GLU A 107 1.48 22.86 -21.39
C GLU A 107 0.51 22.75 -22.58
N HIS A 108 -0.58 22.00 -22.40
CA HIS A 108 -1.59 21.67 -23.41
C HIS A 108 -1.16 20.73 -24.54
N ASN A 109 0.13 20.39 -24.65
CA ASN A 109 0.56 19.36 -25.59
C ASN A 109 -0.12 18.01 -25.29
N VAL A 110 -0.43 17.30 -26.35
CA VAL A 110 -1.03 15.97 -26.34
C VAL A 110 0.07 14.93 -26.41
N VAL A 111 -0.02 13.92 -25.54
CA VAL A 111 0.95 12.82 -25.47
C VAL A 111 0.25 11.47 -25.32
N LEU A 112 0.94 10.42 -25.76
CA LEU A 112 0.54 9.04 -25.52
C LEU A 112 1.30 8.53 -24.30
N VAL A 113 0.58 7.96 -23.33
CA VAL A 113 1.17 7.42 -22.10
C VAL A 113 0.95 5.91 -22.06
N GLN A 114 1.94 5.20 -21.55
CA GLN A 114 1.88 3.76 -21.35
C GLN A 114 2.19 3.40 -19.88
N GLY A 115 1.79 2.18 -19.49
CA GLY A 115 2.20 1.63 -18.21
C GLY A 115 3.72 1.47 -18.15
N GLY A 116 4.32 1.91 -17.04
CA GLY A 116 5.77 1.81 -16.87
C GLY A 116 6.19 2.52 -15.60
N ARG A 117 6.57 1.75 -14.58
CA ARG A 117 7.05 2.30 -13.30
C ARG A 117 8.48 2.77 -13.46
N THR A 118 8.72 4.05 -13.18
CA THR A 118 10.07 4.58 -13.01
C THR A 118 10.58 4.16 -11.64
N GLN A 119 11.58 3.30 -11.59
CA GLN A 119 12.08 2.68 -10.36
C GLN A 119 12.57 3.71 -9.33
N ASP A 120 13.16 4.79 -9.83
CA ASP A 120 13.75 5.86 -9.02
C ASP A 120 12.73 6.82 -8.42
N LEU A 121 11.58 7.00 -9.09
CA LEU A 121 10.62 8.03 -8.72
C LEU A 121 9.42 7.39 -7.99
N PRO A 122 9.24 7.67 -6.69
CA PRO A 122 8.06 7.17 -5.98
C PRO A 122 6.79 7.74 -6.61
N GLY A 123 5.79 6.88 -6.82
CA GLY A 123 4.48 7.26 -7.35
C GLY A 123 4.40 7.46 -8.86
N VAL A 124 5.51 7.44 -9.60
CA VAL A 124 5.49 7.60 -11.08
C VAL A 124 5.39 6.24 -11.75
N LYS A 125 4.16 5.88 -12.13
CA LYS A 125 3.80 4.56 -12.69
C LYS A 125 3.52 4.58 -14.20
N LEU A 126 3.61 5.75 -14.82
CA LEU A 126 3.29 5.99 -16.22
C LEU A 126 4.50 6.62 -16.92
N THR A 127 4.72 6.21 -18.16
CA THR A 127 5.81 6.71 -19.01
C THR A 127 5.23 7.22 -20.33
N VAL A 128 5.75 8.33 -20.83
CA VAL A 128 5.38 8.90 -22.15
C VAL A 128 6.00 8.06 -23.27
N VAL A 129 5.22 7.78 -24.30
CA VAL A 129 5.71 7.14 -25.53
C VAL A 129 6.33 8.20 -26.45
N ARG A 130 7.57 7.98 -26.86
CA ARG A 130 8.28 8.85 -27.81
C ARG A 130 7.83 8.55 -29.25
N GLY A 131 7.87 9.57 -30.11
CA GLY A 131 7.53 9.43 -31.53
C GLY A 131 6.02 9.45 -31.81
N LYS A 132 5.20 9.93 -30.87
CA LYS A 132 3.73 9.97 -31.03
C LYS A 132 3.15 11.28 -30.48
N TYR A 133 2.14 11.80 -31.20
CA TYR A 133 1.55 13.12 -30.96
C TYR A 133 2.66 14.18 -30.91
N ASP A 134 2.65 15.06 -29.91
CA ASP A 134 3.61 16.18 -29.81
C ASP A 134 4.96 15.75 -29.23
N CYS A 135 5.10 14.48 -28.83
CA CYS A 135 6.35 13.94 -28.31
C CYS A 135 7.22 13.41 -29.46
N ALA A 136 8.10 14.26 -29.98
CA ALA A 136 9.05 13.89 -31.04
C ALA A 136 10.07 12.81 -30.60
N HIS A 137 10.66 12.14 -31.58
CA HIS A 137 11.79 11.23 -31.39
C HIS A 137 13.01 11.97 -30.80
N VAL A 138 13.86 11.23 -30.08
CA VAL A 138 15.10 11.79 -29.53
C VAL A 138 16.08 12.03 -30.68
N ILE A 139 16.61 13.25 -30.76
CA ILE A 139 17.62 13.62 -31.76
C ILE A 139 18.97 13.08 -31.29
N LYS A 140 19.60 12.23 -32.10
CA LYS A 140 20.99 11.80 -31.85
C LYS A 140 21.92 12.97 -32.09
N LYS A 141 22.70 13.34 -31.07
CA LYS A 141 23.82 14.27 -31.26
C LYS A 141 24.98 13.48 -31.88
N LYS A 142 25.57 14.01 -32.94
CA LYS A 142 26.89 13.53 -33.39
C LYS A 142 27.87 13.91 -32.29
N GLN A 143 28.54 12.91 -31.72
CA GLN A 143 29.65 13.11 -30.80
C GLN A 143 30.89 13.54 -31.57
#